data_AF-A0A4R0QW91-F1
#
_entry.id   AF-A0A4R0QW91-F1
#
_cell.length_a   1.000
_cell.length_b   1.000
_cell.length_c   1.000
_cell.angle_alpha   90.00
_cell.angle_beta   90.00
_cell.angle_gamma   90.00
#
_symmetry.space_group_name_H-M   'P 1'
#
loop_
_entity.id
_entity.type
_entity.pdbx_description
1 polymer ?
#
loop_
_entity_poly.entity_id
_entity_poly.type
_entity_poly.pdbx_seq_one_letter_code
_entity_poly.pdbx_strand_id
1 'polypeptide(L)'
;MARDRRERLHELLLALIAQQSDLELMDAEGPAGISTSLSGEAPADAARWLDRNRRVLQRYQALVRTAVTFDALLDAETTAGSEVNDGF
;
A
#
# COMPACT_ATOMS: atom_id res chain seq x y z
N MET A 1 -2.45 -22.17 -6.87
CA MET A 1 -2.33 -21.77 -5.46
C MET A 1 -1.58 -20.44 -5.27
N ALA A 2 -0.25 -20.37 -5.38
CA ALA A 2 0.48 -19.12 -5.10
C ALA A 2 0.21 -17.98 -6.11
N ARG A 3 -0.03 -18.33 -7.38
CA ARG A 3 -0.40 -17.37 -8.43
C ARG A 3 -1.80 -16.79 -8.21
N ASP A 4 -2.79 -17.66 -7.97
CA ASP A 4 -4.18 -17.27 -7.74
C ASP A 4 -4.30 -16.35 -6.52
N ARG A 5 -3.59 -16.68 -5.43
CA ARG A 5 -3.53 -15.83 -4.23
C ARG A 5 -2.98 -14.43 -4.53
N ARG A 6 -1.89 -14.35 -5.31
CA ARG A 6 -1.30 -13.07 -5.71
C ARG A 6 -2.25 -12.25 -6.59
N GLU A 7 -2.96 -12.90 -7.51
CA GLU A 7 -3.97 -12.26 -8.36
C GLU A 7 -5.12 -11.69 -7.52
N ARG A 8 -5.66 -12.45 -6.55
CA ARG A 8 -6.68 -11.93 -5.62
C ARG A 8 -6.20 -10.75 -4.78
N LEU A 9 -5.00 -10.84 -4.21
CA LEU A 9 -4.41 -9.74 -3.44
C LEU A 9 -4.24 -8.48 -4.29
N HIS A 10 -3.87 -8.65 -5.56
CA HIS A 10 -3.73 -7.54 -6.51
C HIS A 10 -5.09 -6.88 -6.77
N GLU A 11 -6.13 -7.66 -7.06
CA GLU A 11 -7.51 -7.17 -7.25
C GLU A 11 -8.03 -6.42 -6.02
N LEU A 12 -7.85 -7.00 -4.82
CA LEU A 12 -8.22 -6.34 -3.56
C LEU A 12 -7.47 -5.02 -3.36
N LEU A 13 -6.17 -5.00 -3.67
CA LEU A 13 -5.37 -3.78 -3.55
C LEU A 13 -5.82 -2.70 -4.54
N LEU A 14 -6.13 -3.06 -5.79
CA LEU A 14 -6.67 -2.13 -6.78
C LEU A 14 -8.02 -1.54 -6.34
N ALA A 15 -8.92 -2.38 -5.81
CA ALA A 15 -10.20 -1.93 -5.28
C ALA A 15 -10.02 -0.96 -4.10
N LEU A 16 -9.12 -1.26 -3.17
CA LEU A 16 -8.81 -0.40 -2.04
C LEU A 16 -8.21 0.94 -2.48
N ILE A 17 -7.30 0.94 -3.46
CA ILE A 17 -6.71 2.14 -4.04
C ILE A 17 -7.79 2.98 -4.73
N ALA A 18 -8.68 2.38 -5.51
CA ALA A 18 -9.77 3.09 -6.19
C ALA A 18 -10.73 3.78 -5.23
N GLN A 19 -10.88 3.26 -4.00
CA GLN A 19 -11.67 3.88 -2.93
C GLN A 19 -10.96 5.08 -2.26
N GLN A 20 -9.64 5.24 -2.43
CA GLN A 20 -8.90 6.38 -1.90
C GLN A 20 -8.93 7.55 -2.90
N SER A 21 -9.68 8.61 -2.57
CA SER A 21 -9.81 9.78 -3.45
C SER A 21 -8.59 10.70 -3.50
N ASP A 22 -7.66 10.58 -2.54
CA ASP A 22 -6.54 11.52 -2.36
C ASP A 22 -5.22 10.80 -2.07
N LEU A 23 -4.97 9.73 -2.83
CA LEU A 23 -3.75 8.95 -2.69
C LEU A 23 -2.59 9.68 -3.38
N GLU A 24 -1.87 10.49 -2.59
CA GLU A 24 -0.65 11.15 -3.03
C GLU A 24 0.40 10.13 -3.52
N LEU A 25 1.09 10.47 -4.61
CA LEU A 25 2.25 9.73 -5.09
C LEU A 25 3.51 10.13 -4.33
N MET A 26 4.47 9.20 -4.25
CA MET A 26 5.79 9.52 -3.73
C MET A 26 6.52 10.47 -4.68
N ASP A 27 7.24 11.42 -4.11
CA ASP A 27 8.05 12.37 -4.87
C ASP A 27 9.37 11.69 -5.25
N ALA A 28 9.53 11.43 -6.56
CA ALA A 28 10.68 10.72 -7.13
C ALA A 28 11.88 11.66 -7.36
N GLU A 29 11.62 12.95 -7.57
CA GLU A 29 12.66 13.97 -7.54
C GLU A 29 13.06 14.13 -6.06
N GLY A 30 14.36 14.09 -5.77
CA GLY A 30 14.85 14.49 -4.44
C GLY A 30 14.44 15.93 -4.11
N PRO A 31 14.64 16.41 -2.87
CA PRO A 31 14.26 17.77 -2.48
C PRO A 31 14.64 18.77 -3.58
N ALA A 32 13.63 19.46 -4.12
CA ALA A 32 13.76 20.34 -5.28
C ALA A 32 14.90 21.33 -5.05
N GLY A 33 16.07 21.07 -5.63
CA GLY A 33 17.26 21.89 -5.34
C GLY A 33 18.60 21.17 -5.26
N ILE A 34 18.68 19.83 -5.26
CA ILE A 34 19.99 19.14 -5.28
C ILE A 34 20.82 19.53 -6.52
N SER A 35 20.20 19.92 -7.65
CA SER A 35 20.93 20.44 -8.81
C SER A 35 21.09 21.97 -8.86
N THR A 36 20.48 22.77 -7.95
CA THR A 36 20.35 24.22 -8.23
C THR A 36 20.44 25.18 -7.05
N SER A 37 20.60 24.77 -5.79
CA SER A 37 20.67 25.78 -4.70
C SER A 37 21.77 25.53 -3.67
N LEU A 38 22.85 26.29 -3.83
CA LEU A 38 23.91 26.61 -2.84
C LEU A 38 23.39 27.49 -1.68
N SER A 39 22.11 27.39 -1.30
CA SER A 39 21.50 28.17 -0.21
C SER A 39 21.20 27.28 1.00
N GLY A 40 21.42 27.81 2.21
CA GLY A 40 21.37 27.10 3.49
C GLY A 40 20.03 26.50 3.93
N GLU A 41 19.04 26.41 3.04
CA GLU A 41 17.72 25.79 3.27
C GLU A 41 17.66 24.30 2.88
N ALA A 42 18.66 23.79 2.16
CA ALA A 42 18.74 22.41 1.68
C ALA A 42 18.46 21.31 2.74
N PRO A 43 18.89 21.42 4.01
CA PRO A 43 18.59 20.40 5.03
C PRO A 43 17.11 20.38 5.44
N ALA A 44 16.47 21.54 5.49
CA ALA A 44 15.08 21.67 5.89
C ALA A 44 14.14 21.12 4.80
N ASP A 45 14.47 21.35 3.53
CA ASP A 45 13.69 20.84 2.40
C ASP A 45 13.85 19.32 2.23
N ALA A 46 15.06 18.78 2.47
CA ALA A 46 15.29 17.34 2.50
C ALA A 46 14.47 16.64 3.60
N ALA A 47 14.42 17.23 4.80
CA ALA A 47 13.60 16.70 5.90
C ALA A 47 12.11 16.69 5.54
N ARG A 48 11.60 17.78 4.96
CA ARG A 48 10.20 17.88 4.52
C ARG A 48 9.85 16.86 3.43
N TRP A 49 10.73 16.66 2.46
CA TRP A 49 10.58 15.64 1.42
C TRP A 49 10.55 14.23 2.01
N LEU A 50 11.49 13.90 2.90
CA LEU A 50 11.51 12.61 3.61
C LEU A 50 10.23 12.37 4.40
N ASP A 51 9.77 13.36 5.15
CA ASP A 51 8.55 13.26 5.95
C ASP A 51 7.31 13.04 5.07
N ARG A 52 7.22 13.74 3.93
CA ARG A 52 6.14 13.51 2.95
C ARG A 52 6.18 12.08 2.44
N ASN A 53 7.32 11.61 1.94
CA ASN A 53 7.45 10.27 1.38
C ASN A 53 7.19 9.18 2.43
N ARG A 54 7.61 9.40 3.70
CA ARG A 54 7.30 8.51 4.81
C ARG A 54 5.80 8.42 5.07
N ARG A 55 5.07 9.55 5.05
CA ARG A 55 3.60 9.57 5.21
C ARG A 55 2.89 8.84 4.06
N VAL A 56 3.30 9.11 2.82
CA VAL A 56 2.74 8.44 1.63
C VAL A 56 2.95 6.92 1.72
N LEU A 57 4.17 6.49 2.00
CA LEU A 57 4.51 5.08 2.12
C LEU A 57 3.73 4.39 3.25
N GLN A 58 3.51 5.06 4.39
CA GLN A 58 2.67 4.53 5.47
C GLN A 58 1.21 4.30 5.02
N ARG A 59 0.64 5.20 4.21
CA ARG A 59 -0.71 5.04 3.66
C ARG A 59 -0.78 3.82 2.73
N TYR A 60 0.14 3.71 1.77
CA TYR A 60 0.20 2.53 0.88
C TYR A 60 0.37 1.22 1.65
N GLN A 61 1.25 1.20 2.66
CA GLN A 61 1.43 0.02 3.50
C GLN A 61 0.16 -0.36 4.28
N ALA A 62 -0.64 0.63 4.71
CA ALA A 62 -1.92 0.34 5.35
C ALA A 62 -2.87 -0.36 4.38
N LEU A 63 -2.99 0.12 3.14
CA LEU A 63 -3.82 -0.52 2.10
C LEU A 63 -3.38 -1.95 1.82
N VAL A 64 -2.07 -2.19 1.69
CA VAL A 64 -1.52 -3.53 1.47
C VAL A 64 -1.85 -4.45 2.65
N ARG A 65 -1.67 -3.98 3.89
CA ARG A 65 -2.03 -4.77 5.08
C ARG A 65 -3.52 -5.12 5.09
N THR A 66 -4.39 -4.18 4.76
CA THR A 66 -5.84 -4.42 4.66
C THR A 66 -6.17 -5.45 3.59
N ALA A 67 -5.57 -5.38 2.40
CA ALA A 67 -5.76 -6.37 1.35
C ALA A 67 -5.35 -7.78 1.82
N VAL A 68 -4.22 -7.90 2.52
CA VAL A 68 -3.75 -9.17 3.08
C VAL A 68 -4.71 -9.70 4.16
N THR A 69 -5.23 -8.82 5.02
CA THR A 69 -6.23 -9.21 6.02
C THR A 69 -7.50 -9.72 5.36
N PHE A 70 -8.01 -9.05 4.32
CA PHE A 70 -9.20 -9.52 3.59
C PHE A 70 -8.98 -10.86 2.89
N ASP A 71 -7.85 -11.06 2.20
CA ASP A 71 -7.53 -12.37 1.59
C ASP A 71 -7.47 -13.48 2.65
N ALA A 72 -6.88 -13.22 3.82
CA ALA A 72 -6.85 -14.20 4.92
C ALA A 72 -8.23 -14.53 5.48
N LEU A 73 -9.12 -13.53 5.60
CA LEU A 73 -10.51 -13.75 6.04
C LEU A 73 -11.30 -14.57 5.01
N LEU A 74 -11.15 -14.27 3.72
CA LEU A 74 -11.80 -15.02 2.63
C LEU A 74 -11.31 -16.47 2.54
N ASP A 75 -10.01 -16.70 2.73
CA ASP A 75 -9.44 -18.05 2.80
C ASP A 75 -10.00 -18.83 4.00
N ALA A 76 -10.18 -18.17 5.16
CA ALA A 76 -10.78 -18.78 6.35
C ALA A 76 -12.27 -19.15 6.13
N GLU A 77 -13.04 -18.26 5.50
CA GLU A 77 -14.44 -18.55 5.12
C GLU A 77 -14.55 -19.72 4.14
N THR A 78 -13.66 -19.78 3.15
CA THR A 78 -13.64 -20.88 2.16
C THR A 78 -13.32 -22.21 2.82
N THR A 79 -12.37 -22.22 3.77
CA THR A 79 -11.99 -23.42 4.52
C THR A 79 -13.14 -23.90 5.41
N ALA A 80 -13.77 -22.99 6.15
CA ALA A 80 -14.91 -23.31 7.02
C ALA A 80 -16.14 -23.82 6.23
N GLY A 81 -16.40 -23.25 5.06
CA GLY A 81 -17.49 -23.70 4.18
C GLY A 81 -17.26 -25.10 3.59
N SER A 82 -16.01 -25.48 3.35
CA SER A 82 -15.65 -26.83 2.88
C SER A 82 -15.91 -27.89 3.94
N GLU A 83 -15.56 -27.63 5.21
CA GLU A 83 -15.76 -28.58 6.31
C GLU A 83 -17.25 -28.86 6.60
N VAL A 84 -18.12 -27.86 6.40
CA VAL A 84 -19.58 -28.03 6.56
C VAL A 84 -20.18 -28.87 5.43
N ASN A 85 -19.62 -28.82 4.22
CA ASN A 85 -20.14 -29.54 3.06
C ASN A 85 -19.72 -31.03 3.03
N ASP A 86 -18.61 -31.39 3.67
CA ASP A 86 -18.13 -32.79 3.75
C ASP A 86 -18.74 -33.58 4.94
N GLY A 87 -19.68 -32.97 5.67
CA GLY A 87 -20.36 -33.55 6.84
C GLY A 87 -21.74 -34.18 6.59
N PHE A 88 -22.17 -34.36 5.34
CA PHE A 88 -23.44 -34.98 4.95
C PHE A 88 -23.26 -36.02 3.84
#